data_AF-C3PND1-F1
#
_entry.id   AF-C3PND1-F1
#
_cell.length_a   1.000
_cell.length_b   1.000
_cell.length_c   1.000
_cell.angle_alpha   90.00
_cell.angle_beta   90.00
_cell.angle_gamma   90.00
#
_symmetry.space_group_name_H-M   'P 1'
#
loop_
_entity.id
_entity.type
_entity.pdbx_description
1 polymer ?
#
loop_
_entity_poly.entity_id
_entity_poly.type
_entity_poly.pdbx_seq_one_letter_code
_entity_poly.pdbx_strand_id
1 'polypeptide(L)'
;MLPLLKKLYLTFARSSRIIITLVIIDQLSKWWFIDNLRWKPDLMLKFTSFLNMVYTWNYGISFGLMREYYQYSNAIFLITNTIIVCYLYYLMIRSKTIGSFAGYSFVIGGAVGNLIDRFFRGAVFDFIHFHYQNYSFPVFNLADCFITIGVIILIEDYYSTKKVIEEKAKGNYDNAQIEAMAEKIRNTDKGGNDKIASLQN
;
A
#
# COMPACT_ATOMS: atom_id res chain seq x y z
N MET A 1 14.60 21.48 16.59
CA MET A 1 15.27 20.35 15.92
C MET A 1 14.99 19.00 16.60
N LEU A 2 15.16 18.90 17.92
CA LEU A 2 14.96 17.63 18.67
C LEU A 2 13.57 16.97 18.51
N PRO A 3 12.42 17.69 18.50
CA PRO A 3 11.11 17.05 18.32
C PRO A 3 10.92 16.41 16.94
N LEU A 4 11.47 17.03 15.89
CA LEU A 4 11.39 16.52 14.52
C LEU A 4 12.24 15.25 14.38
N LEU A 5 13.47 15.27 14.90
CA LEU A 5 14.35 14.09 14.92
C LEU A 5 13.71 12.94 15.69
N LYS A 6 13.10 13.21 16.86
CA LYS A 6 12.38 12.18 17.64
C LYS A 6 11.18 11.61 16.88
N LYS A 7 10.40 12.46 16.20
CA LYS A 7 9.26 12.00 15.37
C LYS A 7 9.76 11.12 14.22
N LEU A 8 10.79 11.56 13.50
CA LEU A 8 11.38 10.80 12.40
C LEU A 8 11.94 9.45 12.87
N TYR A 9 12.67 9.43 14.00
CA TYR A 9 13.19 8.22 14.62
C TYR A 9 12.07 7.25 15.00
N LEU A 10 10.98 7.73 15.62
CA LEU A 10 9.87 6.87 16.00
C LEU A 10 9.10 6.33 14.79
N THR A 11 8.92 7.14 13.74
CA THR A 11 8.33 6.69 12.48
C THR A 11 9.21 5.63 11.82
N PHE A 12 10.52 5.87 11.75
CA PHE A 12 11.53 4.93 11.24
C PHE A 12 11.51 3.62 12.02
N ALA A 13 11.61 3.68 13.35
CA ALA A 13 11.63 2.49 14.20
C ALA A 13 10.34 1.68 14.14
N ARG A 14 9.18 2.30 13.88
CA ARG A 14 7.91 1.60 13.67
C ARG A 14 7.83 0.98 12.28
N SER A 15 8.20 1.72 11.23
CA SER A 15 8.12 1.22 9.86
C SER A 15 9.10 0.08 9.62
N SER A 16 10.34 0.22 10.11
CA SER A 16 11.34 -0.83 10.01
C SER A 16 10.87 -2.13 10.65
N ARG A 17 10.16 -2.08 11.79
CA ARG A 17 9.65 -3.31 12.44
C ARG A 17 8.66 -4.06 11.56
N ILE A 18 7.64 -3.39 11.02
CA ILE A 18 6.62 -4.03 10.17
C ILE A 18 7.29 -4.60 8.91
N ILE A 19 8.11 -3.79 8.23
CA ILE A 19 8.79 -4.17 7.00
C ILE A 19 9.70 -5.38 7.25
N ILE A 20 10.53 -5.36 8.30
CA ILE A 20 11.42 -6.47 8.66
C ILE A 20 10.63 -7.73 8.96
N THR A 21 9.53 -7.65 9.71
CA THR A 21 8.68 -8.81 10.00
C THR A 21 8.11 -9.43 8.73
N LEU A 22 7.57 -8.62 7.82
CA LEU A 22 7.04 -9.12 6.55
C LEU A 22 8.12 -9.77 5.68
N VAL A 23 9.29 -9.15 5.59
CA VAL A 23 10.44 -9.69 4.86
C VAL A 23 10.90 -11.03 5.45
N ILE A 24 10.98 -11.15 6.78
CA ILE A 24 11.33 -12.41 7.46
C ILE A 24 10.29 -13.49 7.15
N ILE A 25 9.00 -13.17 7.24
CA ILE A 25 7.93 -14.14 6.95
C ILE A 25 8.04 -14.63 5.50
N ASP A 26 8.22 -13.74 4.53
CA ASP A 26 8.40 -14.10 3.12
C ASP A 26 9.63 -15.00 2.92
N GLN A 27 10.80 -14.56 3.40
CA GLN A 27 12.06 -15.27 3.16
C GLN A 27 12.13 -16.63 3.87
N LEU A 28 11.58 -16.75 5.09
CA LEU A 28 11.47 -18.04 5.77
C LEU A 28 10.52 -18.99 5.03
N SER A 29 9.40 -18.47 4.52
CA SER A 29 8.45 -19.29 3.74
C SER A 29 9.10 -19.80 2.46
N LYS A 30 9.75 -18.93 1.70
CA LYS A 30 10.48 -19.31 0.49
C LYS A 30 11.58 -20.33 0.77
N TRP A 31 12.39 -20.09 1.81
CA TRP A 31 13.43 -21.04 2.22
C TRP A 31 12.85 -22.42 2.55
N TRP A 32 11.76 -22.47 3.33
CA TRP A 32 11.10 -23.72 3.69
C TRP A 32 10.56 -24.47 2.47
N PHE A 33 9.86 -23.78 1.57
CA PHE A 33 9.30 -24.40 0.36
C PHE A 33 10.37 -24.82 -0.65
N ILE A 34 11.46 -24.05 -0.80
CA ILE A 34 12.61 -24.47 -1.62
C ILE A 34 13.16 -25.80 -1.12
N ASP A 35 13.38 -25.94 0.18
CA ASP A 35 14.00 -27.15 0.75
C ASP A 35 13.07 -28.37 0.69
N ASN A 36 11.77 -28.17 0.91
CA ASN A 36 10.78 -29.24 0.99
C ASN A 36 10.19 -29.66 -0.36
N LEU A 37 10.15 -28.78 -1.37
CA LEU A 37 9.57 -29.09 -2.68
C LEU A 37 10.61 -29.56 -3.71
N ARG A 38 11.90 -29.19 -3.58
CA ARG A 38 12.96 -29.55 -4.55
C ARG A 38 13.17 -31.06 -4.74
N TRP A 39 12.72 -31.86 -3.77
CA TRP A 39 12.84 -33.33 -3.77
C TRP A 39 11.50 -34.04 -3.98
N LYS A 40 10.40 -33.30 -4.16
CA LYS A 40 9.09 -33.90 -4.38
C LYS A 40 8.95 -34.35 -5.84
N PRO A 41 8.27 -35.49 -6.10
CA PRO A 41 7.77 -35.80 -7.44
C PRO A 41 6.97 -34.62 -7.99
N ASP A 42 7.14 -34.34 -9.28
CA ASP A 42 6.51 -33.21 -9.99
C ASP A 42 6.84 -31.82 -9.42
N LEU A 43 7.83 -31.72 -8.51
CA LEU A 43 8.21 -30.45 -7.87
C LEU A 43 7.01 -29.77 -7.16
N MET A 44 6.09 -30.57 -6.63
CA MET A 44 4.80 -30.11 -6.14
C MET A 44 4.31 -30.89 -4.92
N LEU A 45 3.55 -30.21 -4.06
CA LEU A 45 2.74 -30.77 -2.98
C LEU A 45 1.29 -30.34 -3.18
N LYS A 46 0.39 -31.31 -3.45
CA LYS A 46 -1.05 -31.05 -3.55
C LYS A 46 -1.62 -30.82 -2.15
N PHE A 47 -2.10 -29.61 -1.87
CA PHE A 47 -2.63 -29.25 -0.55
C PHE A 47 -4.15 -29.43 -0.49
N THR A 48 -4.88 -28.98 -1.52
CA THR A 48 -6.32 -29.25 -1.72
C THR A 48 -6.60 -29.54 -3.21
N SER A 49 -7.87 -29.79 -3.57
CA SER A 49 -8.28 -29.98 -4.97
C SER A 49 -8.08 -28.73 -5.85
N PHE A 50 -7.86 -27.56 -5.25
CA PHE A 50 -7.71 -26.28 -5.95
C PHE A 50 -6.44 -25.51 -5.56
N LEU A 51 -5.65 -26.01 -4.59
CA LEU A 51 -4.44 -25.37 -4.10
C LEU A 51 -3.28 -26.36 -4.08
N ASN A 52 -2.24 -26.03 -4.84
CA ASN A 52 -0.97 -26.74 -4.82
C ASN A 52 0.12 -25.82 -4.28
N MET A 53 1.14 -26.43 -3.66
CA MET A 53 2.42 -25.77 -3.39
C MET A 53 3.43 -26.27 -4.42
N VAL A 54 4.00 -25.38 -5.22
CA VAL A 54 4.83 -25.73 -6.39
C VAL A 54 6.23 -25.12 -6.27
N TYR A 55 7.24 -25.74 -6.86
CA TYR A 55 8.59 -25.19 -6.93
C TYR A 55 8.76 -24.44 -8.25
N THR A 56 8.55 -23.12 -8.23
CA THR A 56 8.57 -22.30 -9.44
C THR A 56 9.48 -21.08 -9.28
N TRP A 57 10.34 -20.85 -10.27
CA TRP A 57 11.15 -19.64 -10.36
C TRP A 57 10.55 -18.68 -11.38
N ASN A 58 10.26 -17.45 -10.93
CA ASN A 58 9.74 -16.37 -11.74
C ASN A 58 10.85 -15.39 -12.09
N TYR A 59 11.32 -15.53 -13.32
CA TYR A 59 12.34 -14.67 -13.92
C TYR A 59 11.75 -13.43 -14.60
N GLY A 60 10.44 -13.24 -14.52
CA GLY A 60 9.71 -12.13 -15.12
C GLY A 60 9.23 -12.42 -16.55
N ILE A 61 9.36 -11.41 -17.43
CA ILE A 61 8.67 -11.24 -18.72
C ILE A 61 8.46 -12.57 -19.47
N SER A 62 7.28 -13.15 -19.25
CA SER A 62 6.81 -14.40 -19.85
C SER A 62 5.96 -14.17 -21.10
N PHE A 63 5.66 -12.91 -21.45
CA PHE A 63 5.09 -12.57 -22.74
C PHE A 63 6.18 -12.68 -23.80
N GLY A 64 6.08 -13.69 -24.67
CA GLY A 64 7.13 -14.18 -25.59
C GLY A 64 7.84 -13.16 -26.50
N LEU A 65 7.51 -11.88 -26.43
CA LEU A 65 8.14 -10.78 -27.17
C LEU A 65 9.57 -10.44 -26.69
N MET A 66 9.99 -10.87 -25.50
CA MET A 66 11.30 -10.48 -24.93
C MET A 66 12.14 -11.65 -24.40
N ARG A 67 11.92 -12.89 -24.88
CA ARG A 67 12.71 -14.06 -24.45
C ARG A 67 14.22 -13.86 -24.64
N GLU A 68 14.63 -13.17 -25.70
CA GLU A 68 16.05 -12.84 -25.96
C GLU A 68 16.64 -11.87 -24.92
N TYR A 69 15.80 -11.08 -24.25
CA TYR A 69 16.19 -10.12 -23.22
C TYR A 69 16.04 -10.67 -21.81
N TYR A 70 15.79 -11.97 -21.65
CA TYR A 70 15.70 -12.62 -20.34
C TYR A 70 16.92 -12.35 -19.45
N GLN A 71 18.11 -12.28 -20.06
CA GLN A 71 19.33 -11.90 -19.34
C GLN A 71 19.29 -10.49 -18.73
N TYR A 72 18.49 -9.57 -19.29
CA TYR A 72 18.33 -8.20 -18.80
C TYR A 72 17.10 -8.02 -17.91
N SER A 73 16.14 -8.95 -17.92
CA SER A 73 14.88 -8.80 -17.17
C SER A 73 15.15 -8.64 -15.68
N ASN A 74 16.03 -9.46 -15.11
CA ASN A 74 16.35 -9.38 -13.69
C ASN A 74 16.97 -8.03 -13.30
N ALA A 75 17.90 -7.51 -14.12
CA ALA A 75 18.51 -6.20 -13.87
C ALA A 75 17.48 -5.06 -13.93
N ILE A 76 16.57 -5.10 -14.92
CA ILE A 76 15.48 -4.13 -15.05
C ILE A 76 14.55 -4.20 -13.82
N PHE A 77 14.13 -5.39 -13.40
CA PHE A 77 13.28 -5.55 -12.21
C PHE A 77 14.01 -5.11 -10.93
N LEU A 78 15.29 -5.43 -10.79
CA LEU A 78 16.09 -5.03 -9.62
C LEU A 78 16.16 -3.51 -9.51
N ILE A 79 16.49 -2.81 -10.61
CA ILE A 79 16.61 -1.35 -10.63
C ILE A 79 15.24 -0.68 -10.41
N THR A 80 14.23 -1.06 -11.20
CA THR A 80 12.89 -0.44 -11.12
C THR A 80 12.24 -0.68 -9.77
N ASN A 81 12.31 -1.90 -9.23
CA ASN A 81 11.76 -2.21 -7.91
C ASN A 81 12.51 -1.45 -6.80
N THR A 82 13.84 -1.32 -6.88
CA THR A 82 14.61 -0.50 -5.92
C THR A 82 14.14 0.96 -5.92
N ILE A 83 13.98 1.57 -7.10
CA ILE A 83 13.49 2.95 -7.23
C ILE A 83 12.07 3.09 -6.63
N ILE A 84 11.18 2.15 -6.95
CA ILE A 84 9.81 2.13 -6.42
C ILE A 84 9.82 2.00 -4.90
N VAL A 85 10.62 1.09 -4.33
CA VAL A 85 10.75 0.91 -2.88
C VAL A 85 11.24 2.20 -2.21
N CYS A 86 12.26 2.86 -2.76
CA CYS A 86 12.74 4.15 -2.22
C CYS A 86 11.65 5.24 -2.27
N TYR A 87 10.92 5.32 -3.38
CA TYR A 87 9.82 6.29 -3.54
C TYR A 87 8.65 6.00 -2.59
N LEU A 88 8.22 4.75 -2.47
CA LEU A 88 7.18 4.35 -1.52
C LEU A 88 7.61 4.59 -0.08
N TYR A 89 8.88 4.35 0.25
CA TYR A 89 9.43 4.67 1.57
C TYR A 89 9.35 6.16 1.86
N TYR A 90 9.66 7.00 0.87
CA TYR A 90 9.46 8.46 0.96
C TYR A 90 7.99 8.84 1.19
N LEU A 91 7.03 8.20 0.50
CA LEU A 91 5.60 8.46 0.73
C LEU A 91 5.14 7.97 2.11
N MET A 92 5.67 6.85 2.57
CA MET A 92 5.38 6.29 3.90
C MET A 92 5.80 7.25 5.02
N ILE A 93 7.01 7.84 4.97
CA ILE A 93 7.45 8.80 6.00
C ILE A 93 6.64 10.12 5.97
N ARG A 94 5.96 10.41 4.86
CA ARG A 94 5.07 11.57 4.68
C ARG A 94 3.59 11.26 4.98
N SER A 95 3.26 10.00 5.25
CA SER A 95 1.89 9.56 5.48
C SER A 95 1.27 10.25 6.69
N LYS A 96 0.01 10.69 6.54
CA LYS A 96 -0.74 11.40 7.59
C LYS A 96 -1.73 10.51 8.33
N THR A 97 -2.05 9.36 7.77
CA THR A 97 -3.01 8.38 8.29
C THR A 97 -2.30 7.08 8.64
N ILE A 98 -2.89 6.33 9.59
CA ILE A 98 -2.41 5.00 9.96
C ILE A 98 -2.61 4.02 8.80
N GLY A 99 -3.70 4.15 8.04
CA GLY A 99 -3.99 3.31 6.87
C GLY A 99 -2.93 3.49 5.79
N SER A 100 -2.61 4.72 5.38
CA SER A 100 -1.52 4.97 4.41
C SER A 100 -0.18 4.41 4.90
N PHE A 101 0.17 4.65 6.17
CA PHE A 101 1.42 4.14 6.75
C PHE A 101 1.50 2.61 6.72
N ALA A 102 0.42 1.93 7.12
CA ALA A 102 0.33 0.47 7.10
C ALA A 102 0.38 -0.06 5.67
N GLY A 103 -0.41 0.51 4.76
CA GLY A 103 -0.46 0.13 3.36
C GLY A 103 0.91 0.22 2.68
N TYR A 104 1.62 1.35 2.82
CA TYR A 104 2.99 1.46 2.32
C TYR A 104 3.95 0.48 3.00
N SER A 105 3.86 0.25 4.30
CA SER A 105 4.72 -0.72 5.01
C SER A 105 4.55 -2.14 4.44
N PHE A 106 3.31 -2.53 4.12
CA PHE A 106 2.99 -3.82 3.50
C PHE A 106 3.54 -3.94 2.07
N VAL A 107 3.30 -2.92 1.23
CA VAL A 107 3.83 -2.91 -0.14
C VAL A 107 5.36 -2.94 -0.14
N ILE A 108 6.01 -2.13 0.71
CA ILE A 108 7.48 -2.11 0.82
C ILE A 108 8.00 -3.45 1.34
N GLY A 109 7.37 -4.05 2.36
CA GLY A 109 7.76 -5.36 2.88
C GLY A 109 7.76 -6.45 1.82
N GLY A 110 6.67 -6.56 1.04
CA GLY A 110 6.59 -7.51 -0.06
C GLY A 110 7.57 -7.20 -1.19
N ALA A 111 7.68 -5.92 -1.59
CA ALA A 111 8.60 -5.49 -2.64
C ALA A 111 10.07 -5.79 -2.29
N VAL A 112 10.46 -5.58 -1.03
CA VAL A 112 11.81 -5.92 -0.52
C VAL A 112 12.02 -7.43 -0.47
N GLY A 113 11.03 -8.23 -0.04
CA GLY A 113 11.13 -9.70 -0.09
C GLY A 113 11.42 -10.22 -1.50
N ASN A 114 10.71 -9.68 -2.50
CA ASN A 114 10.94 -9.99 -3.91
C ASN A 114 12.24 -9.38 -4.48
N LEU A 115 12.77 -8.31 -3.88
CA LEU A 115 14.04 -7.72 -4.26
C LEU A 115 15.22 -8.57 -3.77
N ILE A 116 15.13 -9.11 -2.55
CA ILE A 116 16.14 -10.00 -1.97
C ILE A 116 16.34 -11.23 -2.86
N ASP A 117 15.25 -11.88 -3.28
CA ASP A 117 15.32 -13.01 -4.21
C ASP A 117 16.03 -12.65 -5.52
N ARG A 118 15.64 -11.53 -6.14
CA ARG A 118 16.26 -11.08 -7.40
C ARG A 118 17.74 -10.77 -7.24
N PHE A 119 18.13 -10.18 -6.11
CA PHE A 119 19.51 -9.84 -5.82
C PHE A 119 20.39 -11.09 -5.61
N PHE A 120 19.91 -12.07 -4.83
CA PHE A 120 20.71 -13.26 -4.47
C PHE A 120 20.54 -14.45 -5.42
N ARG A 121 19.41 -14.55 -6.12
CA ARG A 121 18.98 -15.74 -6.87
C ARG A 121 18.69 -15.46 -8.35
N GLY A 122 18.61 -14.20 -8.75
CA GLY A 122 18.34 -13.80 -10.14
C GLY A 122 16.87 -13.97 -10.59
N ALA A 123 16.00 -14.46 -9.71
CA ALA A 123 14.59 -14.71 -9.94
C ALA A 123 13.84 -14.73 -8.61
N VAL A 124 12.53 -14.56 -8.65
CA VAL A 124 11.65 -14.70 -7.47
C VAL A 124 11.20 -16.14 -7.32
N PHE A 125 11.19 -16.66 -6.09
CA PHE A 125 10.64 -17.98 -5.83
C PHE A 125 9.13 -17.87 -5.53
N ASP A 126 8.32 -18.49 -6.39
CA ASP A 126 6.86 -18.55 -6.28
C ASP A 126 6.43 -19.97 -5.95
N PHE A 127 5.47 -20.11 -5.02
CA PHE A 127 5.10 -21.42 -4.50
C PHE A 127 3.62 -21.65 -4.27
N ILE A 128 2.77 -20.62 -4.27
CA ILE A 128 1.32 -20.75 -4.06
C ILE A 128 0.63 -20.83 -5.42
N HIS A 129 -0.02 -21.95 -5.71
CA HIS A 129 -0.70 -22.19 -6.98
C HIS A 129 -2.19 -22.50 -6.78
N PHE A 130 -3.05 -21.54 -7.11
CA PHE A 130 -4.49 -21.75 -7.20
C PHE A 130 -4.90 -22.20 -8.60
N HIS A 131 -5.68 -23.28 -8.68
CA HIS A 131 -6.18 -23.83 -9.94
C HIS A 131 -7.62 -24.35 -9.77
N TYR A 132 -8.38 -24.34 -10.86
CA TYR A 132 -9.72 -24.91 -10.91
C TYR A 132 -10.03 -25.38 -12.33
N GLN A 133 -10.21 -26.69 -12.52
CA GLN A 133 -10.39 -27.31 -13.84
C GLN A 133 -9.27 -26.89 -14.82
N ASN A 134 -9.61 -26.20 -15.91
CA ASN A 134 -8.65 -25.70 -16.90
C ASN A 134 -8.11 -24.30 -16.57
N TYR A 135 -8.60 -23.67 -15.50
CA TYR A 135 -8.12 -22.37 -15.05
C TYR A 135 -6.96 -22.52 -14.09
N SER A 136 -5.89 -21.77 -14.32
CA SER A 136 -4.70 -21.72 -13.47
C SER A 136 -4.37 -20.26 -13.17
N PHE A 137 -4.49 -19.87 -11.91
CA PHE A 137 -4.02 -18.56 -11.47
C PHE A 137 -2.48 -18.51 -11.54
N PRO A 138 -1.85 -17.36 -11.86
CA PRO A 138 -0.40 -17.22 -11.79
C PRO A 138 0.12 -17.66 -10.41
N VAL A 139 1.24 -18.39 -10.38
CA VAL A 139 1.87 -18.78 -9.11
C VAL A 139 2.41 -17.52 -8.43
N PHE A 140 2.25 -17.41 -7.12
CA PHE A 140 2.69 -16.26 -6.33
C PHE A 140 3.32 -16.69 -5.00
N ASN A 141 3.78 -15.73 -4.21
CA ASN A 141 4.37 -15.95 -2.89
C ASN A 141 3.75 -15.01 -1.83
N LEU A 142 4.25 -15.08 -0.59
CA LEU A 142 3.74 -14.20 0.47
C LEU A 142 4.10 -12.73 0.27
N ALA A 143 5.25 -12.40 -0.31
CA ALA A 143 5.56 -11.03 -0.70
C ALA A 143 4.49 -10.44 -1.64
N ASP A 144 3.99 -11.21 -2.61
CA ASP A 144 2.89 -10.75 -3.49
C ASP A 144 1.60 -10.55 -2.70
N CYS A 145 1.26 -11.45 -1.77
CA CYS A 145 0.13 -11.26 -0.85
C CYS A 145 0.26 -9.96 -0.05
N PHE A 146 1.45 -9.63 0.45
CA PHE A 146 1.69 -8.40 1.22
C PHE A 146 1.52 -7.16 0.35
N ILE A 147 1.98 -7.21 -0.91
CA ILE A 147 1.74 -6.13 -1.88
C ILE A 147 0.23 -5.96 -2.11
N THR A 148 -0.51 -7.04 -2.38
CA THR A 148 -1.95 -6.98 -2.61
C THR A 148 -2.70 -6.42 -1.40
N ILE A 149 -2.42 -6.92 -0.19
CA ILE A 149 -3.01 -6.42 1.06
C ILE A 149 -2.68 -4.94 1.26
N GLY A 150 -1.42 -4.56 1.05
CA GLY A 150 -0.98 -3.17 1.19
C GLY A 150 -1.69 -2.22 0.22
N VAL A 151 -1.89 -2.64 -1.03
CA VAL A 151 -2.66 -1.88 -2.03
C VAL A 151 -4.12 -1.74 -1.63
N ILE A 152 -4.77 -2.81 -1.14
CA ILE A 152 -6.16 -2.74 -0.66
C ILE A 152 -6.27 -1.73 0.49
N ILE A 153 -5.36 -1.78 1.47
CA ILE A 153 -5.32 -0.82 2.58
C ILE A 153 -5.16 0.62 2.07
N LEU A 154 -4.27 0.86 1.10
CA LEU A 154 -4.06 2.20 0.53
C LEU A 154 -5.32 2.73 -0.17
N ILE A 155 -6.03 1.86 -0.90
CA ILE A 155 -7.28 2.22 -1.57
C ILE A 155 -8.36 2.56 -0.54
N GLU A 156 -8.55 1.72 0.48
CA GLU A 156 -9.50 1.98 1.55
C GLU A 156 -9.20 3.29 2.28
N ASP A 157 -7.93 3.52 2.66
CA ASP A 157 -7.50 4.74 3.34
C ASP A 157 -7.72 6.00 2.48
N TYR A 158 -7.51 5.90 1.16
CA TYR A 158 -7.78 6.99 0.22
C TYR A 158 -9.27 7.37 0.22
N TYR A 159 -10.17 6.39 0.10
CA TYR A 159 -11.62 6.67 0.10
C TYR A 159 -12.12 7.16 1.46
N SER A 160 -11.62 6.60 2.57
CA SER A 160 -11.95 7.09 3.92
C SER A 160 -11.49 8.53 4.13
N THR A 161 -10.25 8.86 3.74
CA THR A 161 -9.71 10.22 3.87
C THR A 161 -10.46 11.21 2.99
N LYS A 162 -10.77 10.83 1.75
CA LYS A 162 -11.56 11.64 0.83
C LYS A 162 -12.94 11.99 1.40
N LYS A 163 -13.66 10.99 1.93
CA LYS A 163 -14.98 11.18 2.55
C LYS A 163 -14.93 12.20 3.70
N VAL A 164 -13.95 12.08 4.60
CA VAL A 164 -13.78 13.01 5.73
C VAL A 164 -13.50 14.45 5.25
N ILE A 165 -12.71 14.61 4.19
CA ILE A 165 -12.43 15.93 3.60
C ILE A 165 -13.71 16.54 3.01
N GLU A 166 -14.50 15.75 2.27
CA GLU A 166 -15.76 16.18 1.67
C GLU A 166 -16.81 16.57 2.72
N GLU A 167 -16.93 15.79 3.80
CA GLU A 167 -17.84 16.10 4.93
C GLU A 167 -17.44 17.41 5.63
N LYS A 168 -16.13 17.63 5.87
CA LYS A 168 -15.63 18.89 6.43
C LYS A 168 -15.86 20.08 5.50
N ALA A 169 -15.67 19.89 4.19
CA ALA A 169 -15.92 20.95 3.21
C ALA A 169 -17.39 21.36 3.17
N LYS A 170 -18.32 20.38 3.23
CA LYS A 170 -19.77 20.64 3.32
C LYS A 170 -20.13 21.36 4.62
N GLY A 171 -19.67 20.88 5.77
CA GLY A 171 -19.96 21.53 7.05
C GLY A 171 -19.43 22.96 7.14
N ASN A 172 -18.24 23.24 6.58
CA ASN A 172 -17.70 24.60 6.52
C ASN A 172 -18.53 25.52 5.60
N TYR A 173 -19.04 24.99 4.49
CA TYR A 173 -19.92 25.72 3.58
C TYR A 173 -21.24 26.07 4.26
N ASP A 174 -21.89 25.10 4.92
CA ASP A 174 -23.15 25.30 5.63
C ASP A 174 -23.01 26.32 6.77
N ASN A 175 -21.91 26.25 7.55
CA ASN A 175 -21.62 27.22 8.60
C ASN A 175 -21.44 28.64 8.05
N ALA A 176 -20.70 28.80 6.94
CA ALA A 176 -20.52 30.10 6.30
C ALA A 176 -21.86 30.69 5.80
N GLN A 177 -22.78 29.85 5.32
CA GLN A 177 -24.13 30.30 4.95
C GLN A 177 -24.96 30.76 6.15
N ILE A 178 -24.89 30.03 7.28
CA ILE A 178 -25.58 30.40 8.52
C ILE A 178 -25.04 31.73 9.05
N GLU A 179 -23.72 31.93 9.08
CA GLU A 179 -23.10 33.17 9.53
C GLU A 179 -23.50 34.37 8.65
N ALA A 180 -23.47 34.20 7.33
CA ALA A 180 -23.91 35.24 6.39
C ALA A 180 -25.39 35.60 6.57
N MET A 181 -26.25 34.62 6.86
CA MET A 181 -27.67 34.86 7.17
C MET A 181 -27.85 35.57 8.51
N ALA A 182 -27.13 35.16 9.55
CA ALA A 182 -27.17 35.78 10.87
C ALA A 182 -26.68 37.24 10.84
N GLU A 183 -25.66 37.54 10.02
CA GLU A 183 -25.20 38.91 9.80
C GLU A 183 -26.25 39.78 9.09
N LYS A 184 -26.91 39.26 8.05
CA LYS A 184 -28.04 39.95 7.40
C LYS A 184 -29.16 40.27 8.38
N ILE A 185 -29.54 39.33 9.25
CA ILE A 185 -30.57 39.54 10.28
C ILE A 185 -30.14 40.64 11.26
N ARG A 186 -28.91 40.58 11.78
CA ARG A 186 -28.36 41.58 12.70
C ARG A 186 -28.33 42.99 12.11
N ASN A 187 -28.02 43.12 10.82
CA ASN A 187 -27.99 44.42 10.15
C ASN A 187 -29.41 44.97 9.88
N THR A 188 -30.38 44.11 9.57
CA THR A 188 -31.78 44.50 9.43
C THR A 188 -32.37 45.00 10.76
N ASP A 189 -32.07 44.32 11.87
CA ASP A 189 -32.56 44.70 13.20
C ASP A 189 -31.96 46.04 13.67
N LYS A 190 -30.66 46.26 13.45
CA LYS A 190 -30.02 47.58 13.69
C LYS A 190 -30.66 48.68 12.85
N GLY A 191 -30.86 48.47 11.55
CA GLY A 191 -31.51 49.46 10.69
C GLY A 191 -32.97 49.75 11.07
N GLY A 192 -33.69 48.75 11.61
CA GLY A 192 -35.03 48.93 12.17
C GLY A 192 -35.02 49.80 13.42
N ASN A 193 -34.12 49.51 14.37
CA ASN A 193 -33.98 50.26 15.61
C ASN A 193 -33.50 51.70 15.38
N ASP A 194 -32.56 51.91 14.46
CA ASP A 194 -32.09 53.25 14.08
C ASP A 194 -33.23 54.08 13.46
N LYS A 195 -34.10 53.44 12.66
CA LYS A 195 -35.26 54.09 12.07
C LYS A 195 -36.33 54.44 13.12
N ILE A 196 -36.58 53.57 14.11
CA ILE A 196 -37.47 53.87 15.23
C ILE A 196 -36.91 55.02 16.08
N ALA A 197 -35.61 54.98 16.39
CA ALA A 197 -34.94 56.04 17.14
C ALA A 197 -35.00 57.40 16.43
N SER A 198 -34.90 57.43 15.09
CA SER A 198 -35.03 58.65 14.30
C SER A 198 -36.46 59.23 14.26
N LEU A 199 -37.49 58.42 14.53
CA LEU A 199 -38.89 58.87 14.57
C LEU A 199 -39.31 59.38 15.96
N GLN A 200 -38.48 59.15 16.99
CA GLN A 200 -38.73 59.56 18.37
C GLN A 200 -38.05 60.88 18.77
N ASN A 201 -37.20 61.45 17.90
CA ASN A 201 -36.59 62.77 18.05
C ASN A 201 -37.28 63.78 17.12
#